data_AF-A0A821PPW6-F1
#
_entry.id   AF-A0A821PPW6-F1
#
_cell.length_a   1.000
_cell.length_b   1.000
_cell.length_c   1.000
_cell.angle_alpha   90.00
_cell.angle_beta   90.00
_cell.angle_gamma   90.00
#
_symmetry.space_group_name_H-M   'P 1'
#
loop_
_entity.id
_entity.type
_entity.pdbx_description
1 polymer ?
#
loop_
_entity_poly.entity_id
_entity_poly.type
_entity_poly.pdbx_seq_one_letter_code
_entity_poly.pdbx_strand_id
1 'polypeptide(L)'
;MGKPKYDSPTSNFPYKIPKRLNILSVPRKYIIDTGEGMPAINPRGIRKSALGAQATDRVTDVAWPYIRRFLILKRLYKNRFSQERTDRIDRMIEAANSTCYSKLANCVLDLKKQDSKEVKKKRGWTESEWKKHMEYISQIAGPRKDYRPPPIKRGHGKPLAALLPRINQICRFPDFKVYRRLSQEAWYRDPVKVPPNALKYVITDRVKKLAAPRVIPRSPEHMINSIFLKSMIALLLLHIFL
;
A
#
# COMPACT_ATOMS: atom_id res chain seq x y z
N MET A 1 -38.36 -4.41 34.93
CA MET A 1 -37.33 -3.55 35.55
C MET A 1 -36.80 -2.57 34.49
N GLY A 2 -36.86 -1.27 34.79
CA GLY A 2 -36.52 -0.16 33.89
C GLY A 2 -35.01 0.06 33.63
N LYS A 3 -34.71 1.10 32.82
CA LYS A 3 -33.41 1.48 32.18
C LYS A 3 -32.15 1.42 33.08
N PRO A 4 -30.92 1.25 32.50
CA PRO A 4 -30.23 2.31 31.74
C PRO A 4 -29.94 1.92 30.27
N LYS A 5 -30.39 2.60 29.21
CA LYS A 5 -29.92 3.86 28.57
C LYS A 5 -28.38 4.07 28.42
N TYR A 6 -27.53 3.03 28.58
CA TYR A 6 -26.03 2.92 28.65
C TYR A 6 -25.49 2.92 30.10
N ASP A 7 -24.71 1.92 30.58
CA ASP A 7 -23.29 1.60 30.27
C ASP A 7 -22.79 0.17 30.59
N SER A 8 -21.56 -0.18 30.18
CA SER A 8 -20.77 -1.25 30.84
C SER A 8 -19.25 -1.03 30.84
N PRO A 9 -18.70 -0.41 31.90
CA PRO A 9 -17.33 -0.66 32.36
C PRO A 9 -17.31 -1.07 33.85
N THR A 10 -16.23 -1.69 34.31
CA THR A 10 -16.07 -2.34 35.64
C THR A 10 -16.32 -1.44 36.87
N SER A 11 -16.37 -2.05 38.06
CA SER A 11 -16.94 -1.64 39.38
C SER A 11 -16.87 -0.17 39.90
N ASN A 12 -16.33 0.84 39.21
CA ASN A 12 -16.20 2.19 39.79
C ASN A 12 -16.12 3.33 38.75
N PHE A 13 -16.98 3.37 37.72
CA PHE A 13 -17.00 4.50 36.77
C PHE A 13 -18.09 5.56 37.09
N PRO A 14 -17.74 6.86 37.13
CA PRO A 14 -18.63 7.92 37.66
C PRO A 14 -19.55 8.61 36.64
N TYR A 15 -19.52 8.27 35.35
CA TYR A 15 -20.33 8.93 34.32
C TYR A 15 -20.77 8.00 33.21
N LYS A 16 -21.74 8.47 32.42
CA LYS A 16 -22.44 7.72 31.39
C LYS A 16 -21.71 7.70 30.03
N ILE A 17 -21.41 6.52 29.48
CA ILE A 17 -20.70 6.25 28.22
C ILE A 17 -21.69 6.13 27.04
N PRO A 18 -21.53 6.90 25.94
CA PRO A 18 -22.39 6.79 24.77
C PRO A 18 -22.24 5.43 24.05
N LYS A 19 -23.34 4.88 23.48
CA LYS A 19 -23.42 3.57 22.79
C LYS A 19 -22.22 3.25 21.91
N ARG A 20 -21.83 4.23 21.11
CA ARG A 20 -20.76 4.08 20.12
C ARG A 20 -19.42 3.82 20.79
N LEU A 21 -19.12 4.51 21.89
CA LEU A 21 -17.90 4.28 22.67
C LEU A 21 -17.95 2.94 23.40
N ASN A 22 -19.11 2.50 23.89
CA ASN A 22 -19.27 1.17 24.48
C ASN A 22 -19.10 0.04 23.45
N ILE A 23 -19.60 0.20 22.23
CA ILE A 23 -19.37 -0.77 21.13
C ILE A 23 -17.89 -0.81 20.73
N LEU A 24 -17.19 0.32 20.80
CA LEU A 24 -15.76 0.41 20.48
C LEU A 24 -14.86 -0.10 21.61
N SER A 25 -15.32 -0.12 22.87
CA SER A 25 -14.57 -0.64 24.01
C SER A 25 -14.64 -2.17 24.13
N VAL A 26 -15.63 -2.82 23.49
CA VAL A 26 -15.66 -4.28 23.40
C VAL A 26 -14.61 -4.76 22.39
N PRO A 27 -13.60 -5.55 22.81
CA PRO A 27 -12.59 -6.06 21.89
C PRO A 27 -13.25 -6.86 20.76
N ARG A 28 -12.90 -6.53 19.51
CA ARG A 28 -13.43 -7.23 18.34
C ARG A 28 -13.03 -8.70 18.43
N LYS A 29 -13.99 -9.60 18.20
CA LYS A 29 -13.71 -11.05 18.07
C LYS A 29 -12.86 -11.25 16.82
N TYR A 30 -11.55 -11.28 16.98
CA TYR A 30 -10.65 -11.74 15.93
C TYR A 30 -10.88 -13.24 15.75
N ILE A 31 -11.05 -13.67 14.50
CA ILE A 31 -10.89 -15.08 14.17
C ILE A 31 -9.43 -15.39 14.47
N ILE A 32 -9.19 -16.18 15.51
CA ILE A 32 -7.85 -16.62 15.90
C ILE A 32 -7.42 -17.56 14.79
N ASP A 33 -6.48 -17.11 13.95
CA ASP A 33 -5.67 -17.99 13.12
C ASP A 33 -4.82 -18.81 14.11
N THR A 34 -5.32 -19.97 14.51
CA THR A 34 -4.56 -20.98 15.26
C THR A 34 -3.31 -21.28 14.44
N GLY A 35 -2.15 -20.87 14.93
CA GLY A 35 -0.86 -20.82 14.22
C GLY A 35 -0.26 -22.16 13.78
N GLU A 36 -1.07 -23.17 13.47
CA GLU A 36 -0.64 -24.34 12.69
C GLU A 36 -0.50 -23.92 11.22
N GLY A 37 0.60 -23.22 10.92
CA GLY A 37 0.99 -22.84 9.57
C GLY A 37 0.66 -21.39 9.23
N MET A 38 1.68 -20.51 9.33
CA MET A 38 1.64 -19.21 8.66
C MET A 38 1.21 -19.44 7.19
N PRO A 39 0.15 -18.77 6.70
CA PRO A 39 -0.35 -19.02 5.36
C PRO A 39 0.75 -18.75 4.36
N ALA A 40 1.21 -19.80 3.69
CA ALA A 40 2.37 -19.74 2.81
C ALA A 40 2.26 -18.54 1.87
N ILE A 41 3.30 -17.73 1.83
CA ILE A 41 3.35 -16.49 1.03
C ILE A 41 4.15 -16.80 -0.24
N ASN A 42 3.67 -16.34 -1.39
CA ASN A 42 4.41 -16.41 -2.66
C ASN A 42 5.64 -15.47 -2.58
N PRO A 43 6.76 -15.72 -3.29
CA PRO A 43 7.89 -14.78 -3.38
C PRO A 43 7.53 -13.31 -3.69
N ARG A 44 6.33 -13.02 -4.23
CA ARG A 44 5.80 -11.64 -4.40
C ARG A 44 5.10 -11.04 -3.16
N GLY A 45 5.08 -11.73 -2.02
CA GLY A 45 4.43 -11.26 -0.80
C GLY A 45 2.92 -11.51 -0.71
N ILE A 46 2.33 -12.25 -1.66
CA ILE A 46 0.89 -12.55 -1.70
C ILE A 46 0.60 -13.88 -1.00
N ARG A 47 -0.40 -13.94 -0.12
CA ARG A 47 -0.82 -15.18 0.55
C ARG A 47 -1.33 -16.20 -0.48
N LYS A 48 -0.88 -17.46 -0.42
CA LYS A 48 -1.33 -18.54 -1.33
C LYS A 48 -2.84 -18.79 -1.21
N SER A 49 -3.39 -18.69 0.00
CA SER A 49 -4.84 -18.79 0.23
C SER A 49 -5.64 -17.71 -0.50
N ALA A 50 -5.07 -16.52 -0.73
CA ALA A 50 -5.73 -15.46 -1.50
C ALA A 50 -5.72 -15.72 -3.01
N LEU A 51 -4.74 -16.48 -3.53
CA LEU A 51 -4.67 -16.84 -4.95
C LEU A 51 -5.67 -17.94 -5.33
N GLY A 52 -6.01 -18.82 -4.38
CA GLY A 52 -7.02 -19.88 -4.55
C GLY A 52 -8.36 -19.59 -3.89
N ALA A 53 -8.54 -18.40 -3.27
CA ALA A 53 -9.78 -18.06 -2.59
C ALA A 53 -10.90 -17.92 -3.62
N GLN A 54 -11.93 -18.75 -3.47
CA GLN A 54 -13.19 -18.55 -4.17
C GLN A 54 -13.85 -17.30 -3.61
N ALA A 55 -14.37 -16.45 -4.50
CA ALA A 55 -15.17 -15.32 -4.07
C ALA A 55 -16.37 -15.84 -3.29
N THR A 56 -16.54 -15.38 -2.05
CA THR A 56 -17.73 -15.73 -1.27
C THR A 56 -18.98 -15.29 -2.04
N ASP A 57 -20.09 -16.03 -1.90
CA ASP A 57 -21.36 -15.67 -2.56
C ASP A 57 -21.80 -14.22 -2.31
N ARG A 58 -21.38 -13.63 -1.19
CA ARG A 58 -21.61 -12.21 -0.88
C ARG A 58 -20.87 -11.26 -1.81
N VAL A 59 -19.61 -11.58 -2.12
CA VAL A 59 -18.76 -10.79 -3.02
C VAL A 59 -19.23 -10.97 -4.45
N THR A 60 -19.65 -12.17 -4.83
CA THR A 60 -20.25 -12.42 -6.15
C THR A 60 -21.57 -11.66 -6.26
N ASP A 61 -22.48 -11.75 -5.28
CA ASP A 61 -23.74 -10.98 -5.17
C ASP A 61 -23.55 -9.48 -5.35
N VAL A 62 -22.58 -8.87 -4.66
CA VAL A 62 -22.27 -7.44 -4.78
C VAL A 62 -21.68 -7.10 -6.16
N ALA A 63 -20.99 -8.04 -6.79
CA ALA A 63 -20.48 -7.90 -8.15
C ALA A 63 -21.56 -8.06 -9.23
N TRP A 64 -22.80 -8.48 -8.90
CA TRP A 64 -23.85 -8.64 -9.90
C TRP A 64 -24.19 -7.30 -10.58
N PRO A 65 -24.14 -7.24 -11.93
CA PRO A 65 -24.36 -6.01 -12.69
C PRO A 65 -25.70 -5.34 -12.38
N TYR A 66 -26.76 -6.13 -12.14
CA TYR A 66 -28.10 -5.62 -11.89
C TYR A 66 -28.21 -4.86 -10.57
N ILE A 67 -27.63 -5.40 -9.49
CA ILE A 67 -27.59 -4.74 -8.17
C ILE A 67 -26.78 -3.44 -8.26
N ARG A 68 -25.63 -3.48 -8.93
CA ARG A 68 -24.79 -2.28 -9.14
C ARG A 68 -25.51 -1.22 -9.97
N ARG A 69 -26.29 -1.62 -10.98
CA ARG A 69 -27.11 -0.73 -11.80
C ARG A 69 -28.17 -0.01 -10.96
N PHE A 70 -28.86 -0.66 -10.04
CA PHE A 70 -29.84 0.01 -9.17
C PHE A 70 -29.22 1.10 -8.29
N LEU A 71 -28.06 0.82 -7.70
CA LEU A 71 -27.34 1.81 -6.87
C LEU A 71 -26.82 2.98 -7.71
N ILE A 72 -26.31 2.72 -8.91
CA ILE A 72 -25.87 3.75 -9.85
C ILE A 72 -27.06 4.59 -10.33
N LEU A 73 -28.19 3.96 -10.67
CA LEU A 73 -29.42 4.65 -11.07
C LEU A 73 -29.91 5.57 -9.96
N LYS A 74 -30.01 5.09 -8.72
CA LYS A 74 -30.38 5.93 -7.57
C LYS A 74 -29.46 7.13 -7.43
N ARG A 75 -28.13 6.93 -7.56
CA ARG A 75 -27.15 8.02 -7.48
C ARG A 75 -27.28 9.03 -8.61
N LEU A 76 -27.45 8.57 -9.86
CA LEU A 76 -27.52 9.42 -11.05
C LEU A 76 -28.81 10.26 -11.10
N TYR A 77 -29.91 9.70 -10.63
CA TYR A 77 -31.23 10.31 -10.76
C TYR A 77 -31.80 10.87 -9.45
N LYS A 78 -31.02 10.87 -8.37
CA LYS A 78 -31.41 11.40 -7.04
C LYS A 78 -32.06 12.79 -7.12
N ASN A 79 -31.54 13.66 -7.99
CA ASN A 79 -31.99 15.05 -8.12
C ASN A 79 -32.81 15.29 -9.41
N ARG A 80 -33.09 14.25 -10.20
CA ARG A 80 -33.77 14.36 -11.49
C ARG A 80 -35.13 13.66 -11.55
N PHE A 81 -35.37 12.72 -10.64
CA PHE A 81 -36.66 12.04 -10.54
C PHE A 81 -37.53 12.65 -9.45
N SER A 82 -38.85 12.53 -9.63
CA SER A 82 -39.82 12.83 -8.58
C SER A 82 -39.62 11.88 -7.39
N GLN A 83 -40.03 12.35 -6.21
CA GLN A 83 -39.88 11.59 -4.97
C GLN A 83 -40.55 10.21 -5.04
N GLU A 84 -41.72 10.11 -5.69
CA GLU A 84 -42.43 8.84 -5.88
C GLU A 84 -41.63 7.81 -6.68
N ARG A 85 -40.87 8.27 -7.69
CA ARG A 85 -40.02 7.39 -8.50
C ARG A 85 -38.77 6.98 -7.74
N THR A 86 -38.19 7.85 -6.94
CA THR A 86 -37.07 7.49 -6.05
C THR A 86 -37.51 6.48 -4.99
N ASP A 87 -38.72 6.63 -4.43
CA ASP A 87 -39.27 5.70 -3.44
C ASP A 87 -39.56 4.33 -4.05
N ARG A 88 -40.00 4.27 -5.31
CA ARG A 88 -40.16 3.00 -6.03
C ARG A 88 -38.82 2.29 -6.23
N ILE A 89 -37.76 3.03 -6.58
CA ILE A 89 -36.40 2.49 -6.69
C ILE A 89 -35.92 1.99 -5.31
N ASP A 90 -36.24 2.71 -4.24
CA ASP A 90 -35.86 2.31 -2.87
C ASP A 90 -36.56 1.03 -2.42
N ARG A 91 -37.87 0.90 -2.68
CA ARG A 91 -38.60 -0.36 -2.46
C ARG A 91 -38.02 -1.52 -3.27
N MET A 92 -37.61 -1.28 -4.52
CA MET A 92 -36.94 -2.31 -5.34
C MET A 92 -35.57 -2.70 -4.77
N ILE A 93 -34.79 -1.74 -4.27
CA ILE A 93 -33.49 -1.98 -3.64
C ILE A 93 -33.66 -2.79 -2.35
N GLU A 94 -34.67 -2.46 -1.55
CA GLU A 94 -35.04 -3.16 -0.31
C GLU A 94 -35.53 -4.58 -0.58
N ALA A 95 -36.48 -4.76 -1.51
CA ALA A 95 -37.00 -6.07 -1.89
C ALA A 95 -35.91 -6.99 -2.46
N ALA A 96 -34.97 -6.43 -3.22
CA ALA A 96 -33.81 -7.16 -3.73
C ALA A 96 -32.73 -7.45 -2.67
N ASN A 97 -32.92 -7.02 -1.41
CA ASN A 97 -31.91 -7.10 -0.34
C ASN A 97 -30.54 -6.56 -0.76
N SER A 98 -30.55 -5.56 -1.65
CA SER A 98 -29.39 -5.10 -2.41
C SER A 98 -28.67 -3.91 -1.78
N THR A 99 -29.00 -3.59 -0.52
CA THR A 99 -28.26 -2.53 0.18
C THR A 99 -26.84 -3.02 0.45
N CYS A 100 -25.86 -2.22 0.04
CA CYS A 100 -24.43 -2.50 0.24
C CYS A 100 -24.14 -2.89 1.71
N TYR A 101 -24.86 -2.28 2.65
CA TYR A 101 -24.74 -2.54 4.08
C TYR A 101 -25.36 -3.88 4.54
N SER A 102 -26.48 -4.36 3.97
CA SER A 102 -27.03 -5.67 4.36
C SER A 102 -26.11 -6.82 3.96
N LYS A 103 -25.57 -6.76 2.73
CA LYS A 103 -24.67 -7.78 2.17
C LYS A 103 -23.26 -7.73 2.78
N LEU A 104 -22.72 -6.54 3.08
CA LEU A 104 -21.37 -6.41 3.66
C LEU A 104 -21.32 -6.50 5.19
N ALA A 105 -22.36 -6.04 5.92
CA ALA A 105 -22.35 -6.01 7.38
C ALA A 105 -22.86 -7.29 8.05
N ASN A 106 -23.22 -8.34 7.29
CA ASN A 106 -23.92 -9.52 7.81
C ASN A 106 -25.18 -9.19 8.63
N CYS A 107 -25.81 -8.06 8.32
CA CYS A 107 -27.10 -7.70 8.90
C CYS A 107 -28.16 -8.24 7.95
N VAL A 108 -28.71 -9.41 8.26
CA VAL A 108 -29.93 -9.87 7.62
C VAL A 108 -31.03 -8.92 8.08
N LEU A 109 -31.56 -8.09 7.16
CA LEU A 109 -32.76 -7.29 7.39
C LEU A 109 -34.00 -8.20 7.32
N ASP A 110 -33.97 -9.36 7.96
CA ASP A 110 -35.16 -10.19 8.14
C ASP A 110 -35.88 -9.68 9.38
N LEU A 111 -36.82 -8.76 9.16
CA LEU A 111 -37.78 -8.28 10.16
C LEU A 111 -38.72 -9.39 10.69
N LYS A 112 -38.54 -10.66 10.28
CA LYS A 112 -39.45 -11.77 10.59
C LYS A 112 -38.80 -13.04 11.18
N LYS A 113 -37.47 -13.11 11.38
CA LYS A 113 -36.80 -14.37 11.79
C LYS A 113 -35.99 -14.32 13.09
N GLN A 114 -36.21 -13.36 13.97
CA GLN A 114 -35.41 -13.22 15.20
C GLN A 114 -35.99 -13.82 16.49
N ASP A 115 -37.10 -14.57 16.45
CA ASP A 115 -37.74 -15.01 17.71
C ASP A 115 -37.33 -16.38 18.27
N SER A 116 -36.38 -17.13 17.69
CA SER A 116 -36.15 -18.50 18.21
C SER A 116 -34.77 -19.11 17.94
N LYS A 117 -33.69 -18.36 18.14
CA LYS A 117 -32.37 -18.99 18.38
C LYS A 117 -31.81 -18.54 19.72
N GLU A 118 -32.06 -19.35 20.74
CA GLU A 118 -31.35 -19.33 22.01
C GLU A 118 -29.85 -19.24 21.74
N VAL A 119 -29.29 -18.06 21.99
CA VAL A 119 -27.86 -17.82 21.88
C VAL A 119 -27.20 -18.60 23.02
N LYS A 120 -26.72 -19.82 22.71
CA LYS A 120 -25.95 -20.65 23.64
C LYS A 120 -24.89 -19.79 24.33
N LYS A 121 -24.98 -19.66 25.65
CA LYS A 121 -24.02 -18.89 26.46
C LYS A 121 -22.63 -19.46 26.19
N LYS A 122 -21.69 -18.60 25.80
CA LYS A 122 -20.32 -19.02 25.50
C LYS A 122 -19.67 -19.51 26.79
N ARG A 123 -19.10 -20.71 26.74
CA ARG A 123 -18.31 -21.29 27.83
C ARG A 123 -17.14 -20.35 28.15
N GLY A 124 -17.00 -19.97 29.42
CA GLY A 124 -15.83 -19.24 29.90
C GLY A 124 -14.57 -20.09 29.72
N TRP A 125 -13.41 -19.43 29.69
CA TRP A 125 -12.15 -20.15 29.56
C TRP A 125 -11.83 -20.91 30.84
N THR A 126 -11.27 -22.09 30.67
CA THR A 126 -10.68 -22.87 31.74
C THR A 126 -9.33 -22.26 32.17
N GLU A 127 -8.89 -22.54 33.40
CA GLU A 127 -7.62 -22.00 33.94
C GLU A 127 -6.41 -22.34 33.05
N SER A 128 -6.42 -23.51 32.42
CA SER A 128 -5.37 -23.94 31.49
C SER A 128 -5.39 -23.17 30.17
N GLU A 129 -6.59 -22.85 29.64
CA GLU A 129 -6.75 -21.99 28.46
C GLU A 129 -6.33 -20.55 28.76
N TRP A 130 -6.63 -20.06 29.96
CA TRP A 130 -6.19 -18.75 30.43
C TRP A 130 -4.66 -18.67 30.53
N LYS A 131 -4.02 -19.68 31.13
CA LYS A 131 -2.56 -19.74 31.22
C LYS A 131 -1.88 -19.76 29.85
N LYS A 132 -2.39 -20.57 28.91
CA LYS A 132 -1.90 -20.58 27.52
C LYS A 132 -2.06 -19.22 26.83
N HIS A 133 -3.15 -18.51 27.11
CA HIS A 133 -3.37 -17.19 26.54
C HIS A 133 -2.42 -16.14 27.11
N MET A 134 -2.15 -16.18 28.42
CA MET A 134 -1.16 -15.30 29.05
C MET A 134 0.25 -15.53 28.50
N GLU A 135 0.63 -16.78 28.27
CA GLU A 135 1.91 -17.13 27.65
C GLU A 135 2.01 -16.65 26.20
N TYR A 136 0.93 -16.76 25.43
CA TYR A 136 0.87 -16.20 24.09
C TYR A 136 1.02 -14.66 24.09
N ILE A 137 0.35 -13.98 25.03
CA ILE A 137 0.48 -12.54 25.19
C ILE A 137 1.91 -12.14 25.53
N SER A 138 2.59 -12.87 26.43
CA SER A 138 3.98 -12.56 26.78
C SER A 138 4.93 -12.73 25.59
N GLN A 139 4.69 -13.72 24.72
CA GLN A 139 5.46 -13.92 23.48
C GLN A 139 5.26 -12.77 22.48
N ILE A 140 4.04 -12.24 22.34
CA ILE A 140 3.73 -11.13 21.41
C ILE A 140 4.15 -9.77 21.97
N ALA A 141 4.01 -9.59 23.28
CA ALA A 141 4.42 -8.37 23.98
C ALA A 141 5.94 -8.20 24.04
N GLY A 142 6.70 -9.27 23.73
CA GLY A 142 8.13 -9.19 23.54
C GLY A 142 8.52 -8.17 22.45
N PRO A 143 9.71 -7.54 22.56
CA PRO A 143 10.18 -6.59 21.56
C PRO A 143 10.22 -7.26 20.17
N ARG A 144 9.67 -6.58 19.16
CA ARG A 144 9.63 -7.08 17.78
C ARG A 144 11.07 -7.30 17.30
N LYS A 145 11.32 -8.46 16.69
CA LYS A 145 12.61 -8.72 16.04
C LYS A 145 12.80 -7.76 14.87
N ASP A 146 13.93 -7.05 14.83
CA ASP A 146 14.30 -6.18 13.72
C ASP A 146 14.73 -7.03 12.51
N TYR A 147 13.82 -7.22 11.55
CA TYR A 147 14.13 -7.84 10.27
C TYR A 147 14.72 -6.81 9.32
N ARG A 148 16.01 -6.50 9.49
CA ARG A 148 16.73 -5.68 8.51
C ARG A 148 16.82 -6.46 7.19
N PRO A 149 16.39 -5.90 6.06
CA PRO A 149 16.56 -6.57 4.77
C PRO A 149 18.05 -6.84 4.56
N PRO A 150 18.41 -7.97 3.92
CA PRO A 150 19.80 -8.21 3.58
C PRO A 150 20.33 -7.03 2.76
N PRO A 151 21.59 -6.61 2.97
CA PRO A 151 22.16 -5.50 2.24
C PRO A 151 22.10 -5.78 0.73
N ILE A 152 21.58 -4.80 -0.02
CA ILE A 152 21.48 -4.90 -1.48
C ILE A 152 22.89 -4.99 -2.04
N LYS A 153 23.28 -6.15 -2.58
CA LYS A 153 24.51 -6.32 -3.35
C LYS A 153 24.37 -5.61 -4.69
N ARG A 154 24.67 -4.31 -4.72
CA ARG A 154 24.82 -3.57 -5.97
C ARG A 154 26.07 -4.11 -6.66
N GLY A 155 25.92 -4.69 -7.85
CA GLY A 155 27.06 -5.15 -8.64
C GLY A 155 28.01 -4.00 -9.00
N HIS A 156 29.19 -4.33 -9.50
CA HIS A 156 30.11 -3.32 -10.05
C HIS A 156 29.41 -2.54 -11.17
N GLY A 157 29.65 -1.23 -11.22
CA GLY A 157 29.11 -0.38 -12.28
C GLY A 157 29.55 -0.90 -13.65
N LYS A 158 28.62 -1.00 -14.60
CA LYS A 158 28.96 -1.35 -15.98
C LYS A 158 29.67 -0.15 -16.64
N PRO A 159 30.69 -0.37 -17.49
CA PRO A 159 31.31 0.71 -18.25
C PRO A 159 30.29 1.39 -19.16
N LEU A 160 30.47 2.69 -19.41
CA LEU A 160 29.53 3.51 -20.18
C LEU A 160 29.22 2.89 -21.56
N ALA A 161 30.23 2.34 -22.24
CA ALA A 161 30.08 1.69 -23.53
C ALA A 161 29.04 0.55 -23.52
N ALA A 162 28.98 -0.24 -22.44
CA ALA A 162 28.00 -1.32 -22.29
C ALA A 162 26.58 -0.81 -21.95
N LEU A 163 26.45 0.44 -21.49
CA LEU A 163 25.18 1.08 -21.15
C LEU A 163 24.59 1.89 -22.32
N LEU A 164 25.44 2.38 -23.23
CA LEU A 164 25.02 3.22 -24.37
C LEU A 164 23.87 2.62 -25.19
N PRO A 165 23.85 1.32 -25.56
CA PRO A 165 22.75 0.76 -26.35
C PRO A 165 21.40 0.89 -25.64
N ARG A 166 21.38 0.63 -24.32
CA ARG A 166 20.17 0.74 -23.51
C ARG A 166 19.76 2.19 -23.27
N ILE A 167 20.72 3.09 -23.06
CA ILE A 167 20.46 4.52 -22.92
C ILE A 167 19.80 5.04 -24.21
N ASN A 168 20.35 4.71 -25.37
CA ASN A 168 19.79 5.10 -26.66
C ASN A 168 18.38 4.53 -26.88
N GLN A 169 18.09 3.32 -26.39
CA GLN A 169 16.75 2.74 -26.44
C GLN A 169 15.74 3.47 -25.53
N ILE A 170 16.17 3.92 -24.34
CA ILE A 170 15.31 4.67 -23.40
C ILE A 170 15.13 6.13 -23.84
N CYS A 171 16.14 6.71 -24.49
CA CYS A 171 16.07 8.06 -25.05
C CYS A 171 15.10 8.17 -26.23
N ARG A 172 14.76 7.05 -26.89
CA ARG A 172 13.73 7.03 -27.93
C ARG A 172 12.35 7.07 -27.29
N PHE A 173 11.50 7.97 -27.78
CA PHE A 173 10.08 7.94 -27.47
C PHE A 173 9.47 6.62 -27.99
N PRO A 174 8.56 5.99 -27.24
CA PRO A 174 7.88 4.78 -27.72
C PRO A 174 7.01 5.11 -28.93
N ASP A 175 7.17 4.34 -30.02
CA ASP A 175 6.39 4.50 -31.27
C ASP A 175 4.91 4.10 -31.11
N PHE A 176 4.60 3.29 -30.10
CA PHE A 176 3.24 2.84 -29.85
C PHE A 176 2.46 3.86 -29.02
N LYS A 177 1.15 3.95 -29.31
CA LYS A 177 0.21 4.79 -28.57
C LYS A 177 0.17 4.36 -27.11
N VAL A 178 0.79 5.14 -26.23
CA VAL A 178 0.69 4.94 -24.79
C VAL A 178 -0.76 5.20 -24.39
N TYR A 179 -1.51 4.16 -24.03
CA TYR A 179 -2.92 4.26 -23.62
C TYR A 179 -3.15 5.12 -22.37
N ARG A 180 -2.08 5.48 -21.67
CA ARG A 180 -2.10 6.57 -20.71
C ARG A 180 -2.06 7.88 -21.51
N ARG A 181 -3.23 8.47 -21.77
CA ARG A 181 -3.31 9.86 -22.23
C ARG A 181 -2.37 10.68 -21.33
N LEU A 182 -1.40 11.38 -21.92
CA LEU A 182 -0.79 12.52 -21.22
C LEU A 182 -1.98 13.40 -20.83
N SER A 183 -2.30 13.53 -19.54
CA SER A 183 -3.54 14.22 -19.18
C SER A 183 -3.44 15.65 -19.66
N GLN A 184 -4.45 16.15 -20.36
CA GLN A 184 -4.51 17.56 -20.77
C GLN A 184 -4.97 18.46 -19.62
N GLU A 185 -4.94 17.94 -18.40
CA GLU A 185 -5.35 18.68 -17.22
C GLU A 185 -4.24 19.67 -16.86
N ALA A 186 -4.60 20.88 -16.43
CA ALA A 186 -3.66 21.99 -16.18
C ALA A 186 -2.54 21.68 -15.17
N TRP A 187 -2.69 20.62 -14.38
CA TRP A 187 -1.69 20.14 -13.41
C TRP A 187 -0.74 19.05 -13.97
N TYR A 188 -0.96 18.57 -15.20
CA TYR A 188 -0.08 17.64 -15.88
C TYR A 188 1.16 18.39 -16.37
N ARG A 189 2.35 17.93 -15.96
CA ARG A 189 3.61 18.57 -16.33
C ARG A 189 3.91 18.28 -17.80
N ASP A 190 3.78 19.30 -18.63
CA ASP A 190 4.37 19.29 -19.98
C ASP A 190 5.87 18.97 -19.86
N PRO A 191 6.36 17.89 -20.48
CA PRO A 191 7.76 17.48 -20.33
C PRO A 191 8.74 18.47 -20.98
N VAL A 192 8.26 19.36 -21.84
CA VAL A 192 9.04 20.44 -22.48
C VAL A 192 9.03 21.72 -21.65
N LYS A 193 7.97 21.97 -20.87
CA LYS A 193 7.79 23.22 -20.13
C LYS A 193 8.41 23.12 -18.74
N VAL A 194 9.58 23.72 -18.58
CA VAL A 194 10.25 23.82 -17.28
C VAL A 194 9.42 24.72 -16.36
N PRO A 195 9.12 24.32 -15.10
CA PRO A 195 8.38 25.17 -14.18
C PRO A 195 9.18 26.45 -13.90
N PRO A 196 8.54 27.64 -13.85
CA PRO A 196 9.25 28.92 -13.77
C PRO A 196 10.15 29.06 -12.53
N ASN A 197 9.82 28.37 -11.43
CA ASN A 197 10.65 28.37 -10.22
C ASN A 197 11.93 27.52 -10.36
N ALA A 198 11.96 26.54 -11.26
CA ALA A 198 13.18 25.79 -11.54
C ALA A 198 14.20 26.64 -12.31
N LEU A 199 13.75 27.60 -13.12
CA LEU A 199 14.63 28.58 -13.77
C LEU A 199 15.28 29.55 -12.76
N LYS A 200 14.64 29.75 -11.61
CA LYS A 200 15.13 30.60 -10.51
C LYS A 200 15.91 29.83 -9.45
N TYR A 201 16.07 28.51 -9.60
CA TYR A 201 16.69 27.69 -8.57
C TYR A 201 18.20 27.97 -8.50
N VAL A 202 18.65 28.43 -7.33
CA VAL A 202 20.07 28.58 -7.02
C VAL A 202 20.60 27.28 -6.43
N ILE A 203 21.68 26.77 -7.03
CA ILE A 203 22.30 25.50 -6.63
C ILE A 203 22.84 25.60 -5.20
N THR A 204 22.42 24.68 -4.33
CA THR A 204 22.93 24.58 -2.96
C THR A 204 24.41 24.18 -2.92
N ASP A 205 25.14 24.63 -1.91
CA ASP A 205 26.59 24.39 -1.81
C ASP A 205 26.97 22.91 -1.72
N ARG A 206 26.09 22.09 -1.12
CA ARG A 206 26.25 20.63 -1.13
C ARG A 206 26.23 20.07 -2.55
N VAL A 207 25.34 20.55 -3.41
CA VAL A 207 25.26 20.12 -4.81
C VAL A 207 26.47 20.63 -5.60
N LYS A 208 26.94 21.86 -5.35
CA LYS A 208 28.20 22.35 -5.94
C LYS A 208 29.38 21.44 -5.59
N LYS A 209 29.48 21.03 -4.32
CA LYS A 209 30.53 20.11 -3.85
C LYS A 209 30.44 18.71 -4.46
N LEU A 210 29.24 18.22 -4.74
CA LEU A 210 29.02 16.93 -5.40
C LEU A 210 29.24 16.99 -6.92
N ALA A 211 28.94 18.13 -7.54
CA ALA A 211 29.15 18.36 -8.96
C ALA A 211 30.62 18.64 -9.30
N ALA A 212 31.43 19.06 -8.31
CA ALA A 212 32.86 19.17 -8.47
C ALA A 212 33.45 17.80 -8.88
N PRO A 213 34.17 17.71 -10.01
CA PRO A 213 34.73 16.46 -10.49
C PRO A 213 35.66 15.89 -9.43
N ARG A 214 35.39 14.66 -9.00
CA ARG A 214 36.30 13.95 -8.11
C ARG A 214 37.57 13.67 -8.90
N VAL A 215 38.72 14.08 -8.35
CA VAL A 215 40.03 13.71 -8.89
C VAL A 215 40.12 12.19 -8.87
N ILE A 216 39.96 11.57 -10.04
CA ILE A 216 40.19 10.13 -10.19
C ILE A 216 41.69 9.95 -10.03
N PRO A 217 42.17 9.16 -9.05
CA PRO A 217 43.59 8.86 -8.96
C PRO A 217 44.00 8.21 -10.29
N ARG A 218 44.90 8.86 -11.02
CA ARG A 218 45.45 8.31 -12.26
C ARG A 218 46.12 6.99 -11.90
N SER A 219 45.79 5.92 -12.62
CA SER A 219 46.46 4.63 -12.44
C SER A 219 47.98 4.84 -12.59
N PRO A 220 48.81 4.14 -11.79
CA PRO A 220 50.27 4.33 -11.81
C PRO A 220 50.89 4.11 -13.19
N GLU A 221 50.23 3.33 -14.06
CA GLU A 221 50.61 3.10 -15.46
C GLU A 221 50.72 4.39 -16.29
N HIS A 222 49.83 5.37 -16.06
CA HIS A 222 49.88 6.65 -16.77
C HIS A 222 51.00 7.57 -16.27
N MET A 223 51.41 7.42 -15.00
CA MET A 223 52.55 8.18 -14.47
C MET A 223 53.87 7.66 -15.04
N ILE A 224 54.04 6.34 -15.12
CA ILE A 224 55.25 5.69 -15.67
C ILE A 224 55.44 6.11 -17.13
N ASN A 225 54.38 6.08 -17.94
CA ASN A 225 54.45 6.50 -19.34
C ASN A 225 54.77 7.99 -19.50
N SER A 226 54.28 8.87 -18.61
CA SER A 226 54.63 10.30 -18.67
C SER A 226 56.08 10.59 -18.26
N ILE A 227 56.63 9.81 -17.32
CA ILE A 227 58.02 9.93 -16.88
C ILE A 227 58.96 9.42 -17.98
N PHE A 228 58.63 8.27 -18.58
CA PHE A 228 59.39 7.72 -19.71
C PHE A 228 59.40 8.68 -20.91
N LEU A 229 58.25 9.27 -21.26
CA LEU A 229 58.16 10.19 -22.38
C LEU A 229 58.94 11.49 -22.10
N LYS A 230 58.87 12.04 -20.88
CA LYS A 230 59.68 13.21 -20.48
C LYS A 230 61.18 12.91 -20.48
N SER A 231 61.58 11.72 -20.02
CA SER A 231 62.97 11.27 -20.03
C SER A 231 63.50 11.10 -21.47
N MET A 232 62.72 10.49 -22.36
CA MET A 232 63.08 10.36 -23.77
C MET A 232 63.19 11.71 -24.47
N ILE A 233 62.27 12.65 -24.21
CA ILE A 233 62.34 14.00 -24.79
C ILE A 233 63.56 14.75 -24.28
N ALA A 234 63.90 14.62 -22.99
CA ALA A 234 65.11 15.24 -22.43
C ALA A 234 66.39 14.68 -23.04
N LEU A 235 66.47 13.36 -23.26
CA LEU A 235 67.60 12.72 -23.94
C LEU A 235 67.71 13.14 -25.41
N LEU A 236 66.58 13.24 -26.12
CA LEU A 236 66.54 13.73 -27.51
C LEU A 236 67.02 15.18 -27.61
N LEU A 237 66.58 16.05 -26.69
CA LEU A 237 67.05 17.42 -26.63
C LEU A 237 68.54 17.50 -26.29
N LEU A 238 69.05 16.63 -25.42
CA LEU A 238 70.48 16.60 -25.09
C LEU A 238 71.35 16.18 -26.28
N HIS A 239 70.86 15.28 -27.14
CA HIS A 239 71.54 14.87 -28.38
C HIS A 239 71.46 15.90 -29.51
N ILE A 240 70.52 16.84 -29.46
CA ILE A 240 70.39 17.91 -30.47
C ILE A 240 71.30 19.11 -30.13
N PHE A 241 71.69 19.27 -28.85
CA PHE A 241 72.50 20.39 -28.37
C PHE A 241 73.97 20.02 -28.06
N LEU A 242 74.42 18.82 -28.44
CA LEU A 242 75.82 18.34 -28.43
C LEU A 242 76.30 18.13 -29.85
#